data_AF-A0A8D8A583-F1
#
_entry.id   AF-A0A8D8A583-F1
#
_cell.length_a   1.000
_cell.length_b   1.000
_cell.length_c   1.000
_cell.angle_alpha   90.00
_cell.angle_beta   90.00
_cell.angle_gamma   90.00
#
_symmetry.space_group_name_H-M   'P 1'
#
loop_
_entity.id
_entity.type
_entity.pdbx_description
1 polymer ?
#
loop_
_entity_poly.entity_id
_entity_poly.type
_entity_poly.pdbx_seq_one_letter_code
_entity_poly.pdbx_strand_id
1 'polypeptide(L)'
;SGSNDSRYLLQKASEYARAEEFKKATECLLQITDGNADEATVGRALLRAAEICNQFLEGPEAMDIARDLGPRLIEINQIGPAAQLYLAAEMPREAVDVFIKTDNWSKARRLAKEIDPQLVAYVETQQKSRLRNQGNVEQLADIDIMGALDLLAEQGQWTRCIDKAKQHSVPVLQNIWLSMQPN
;
A
#
# COMPACT_ATOMS: atom_id res chain seq x y z
N SER A 1 -3.99 -34.21 8.68
CA SER A 1 -4.37 -33.81 10.05
C SER A 1 -4.76 -32.34 10.19
N GLY A 2 -4.25 -31.40 9.37
CA GLY A 2 -4.54 -29.96 9.53
C GLY A 2 -6.00 -29.50 9.45
N SER A 3 -6.88 -30.19 8.69
CA SER A 3 -8.29 -29.77 8.55
C SER A 3 -9.11 -29.88 9.85
N ASN A 4 -8.72 -30.76 10.79
CA ASN A 4 -9.37 -30.82 12.10
C ASN A 4 -8.90 -29.68 13.02
N ASP A 5 -7.65 -29.26 12.88
CA ASP A 5 -7.06 -28.21 13.71
C ASP A 5 -7.67 -26.84 13.36
N SER A 6 -7.88 -26.54 12.07
CA SER A 6 -8.53 -25.30 11.64
C SER A 6 -10.00 -25.20 12.04
N ARG A 7 -10.76 -26.31 12.04
CA ARG A 7 -12.14 -26.33 12.55
C ARG A 7 -12.21 -26.07 14.05
N TYR A 8 -11.29 -26.66 14.82
CA TYR A 8 -11.17 -26.41 16.25
C TYR A 8 -10.84 -24.93 16.54
N LEU A 9 -9.90 -24.34 15.79
CA LEU A 9 -9.56 -22.91 15.91
C LEU A 9 -10.75 -21.99 15.59
N LEU A 10 -11.53 -22.29 14.55
CA LEU A 10 -12.75 -21.52 14.21
C LEU A 10 -13.81 -21.61 15.30
N GLN A 11 -14.01 -22.80 15.87
CA GLN A 11 -14.94 -22.97 17.00
C GLN A 11 -14.47 -22.16 18.21
N LYS A 12 -13.19 -22.27 18.57
CA LYS A 12 -12.60 -21.56 19.70
C LYS A 12 -12.67 -20.04 19.53
N ALA A 13 -12.41 -19.53 18.33
CA ALA A 13 -12.56 -18.11 18.01
C ALA A 13 -14.02 -17.65 18.19
N SER A 14 -14.99 -18.48 17.82
CA SER A 14 -16.42 -18.18 18.00
C SER A 14 -16.83 -18.17 19.48
N GLU A 15 -16.23 -19.04 20.30
CA GLU A 15 -16.42 -19.06 21.75
C GLU A 15 -15.85 -17.81 22.41
N TYR A 16 -14.62 -17.40 22.06
CA TYR A 16 -14.03 -16.15 22.54
C TYR A 16 -14.83 -14.92 22.12
N ALA A 17 -15.34 -14.87 20.89
CA ALA A 17 -16.19 -13.78 20.44
C ALA A 17 -17.51 -13.69 21.23
N ARG A 18 -18.07 -14.83 21.68
CA ARG A 18 -19.26 -14.85 22.56
C ARG A 18 -18.95 -14.42 23.99
N ALA A 19 -17.72 -14.65 24.44
CA ALA A 19 -17.24 -14.23 25.75
C ALA A 19 -16.75 -12.75 25.75
N GLU A 20 -16.96 -12.01 24.65
CA GLU A 20 -16.48 -10.64 24.44
C GLU A 20 -14.95 -10.50 24.49
N GLU A 21 -14.22 -11.62 24.38
CA GLU A 21 -12.75 -11.65 24.30
C GLU A 21 -12.30 -11.50 22.84
N PHE A 22 -12.62 -10.36 22.22
CA PHE A 22 -12.42 -10.13 20.79
C PHE A 22 -10.97 -10.25 20.32
N LYS A 23 -10.01 -9.79 21.14
CA LYS A 23 -8.58 -9.93 20.86
C LYS A 23 -8.14 -11.40 20.75
N LYS A 24 -8.57 -12.24 21.68
CA LYS A 24 -8.23 -13.68 21.63
C LYS A 24 -8.94 -14.37 20.47
N ALA A 25 -10.14 -13.90 20.11
CA ALA A 25 -10.84 -14.39 18.92
C ALA A 25 -10.07 -14.07 17.63
N THR A 26 -9.58 -12.83 17.46
CA THR A 26 -8.78 -12.45 16.28
C THR A 26 -7.44 -13.19 16.24
N GLU A 27 -6.74 -13.31 17.37
CA GLU A 27 -5.50 -14.10 17.47
C GLU A 27 -5.72 -15.58 17.12
N CYS A 28 -6.84 -16.18 17.53
CA CYS A 28 -7.17 -17.56 17.14
C CYS A 28 -7.43 -17.69 15.63
N LEU A 29 -8.11 -16.71 15.02
CA LEU A 29 -8.33 -16.70 13.57
C LEU A 29 -7.01 -16.51 12.80
N LEU A 30 -6.08 -15.72 13.33
CA LEU A 30 -4.76 -15.53 12.73
C LEU A 30 -3.91 -16.80 12.75
N GLN A 31 -4.14 -17.74 13.67
CA GLN A 31 -3.46 -19.04 13.66
C GLN A 31 -3.85 -19.91 12.46
N ILE A 32 -4.96 -19.60 11.78
CA ILE A 32 -5.37 -20.28 10.56
C ILE A 32 -4.49 -19.78 9.40
N THR A 33 -3.69 -20.67 8.83
CA THR A 33 -2.68 -20.38 7.80
C THR A 33 -2.71 -21.46 6.73
N ASP A 34 -2.01 -21.26 5.62
CA ASP A 34 -1.96 -22.24 4.52
C ASP A 34 -1.36 -23.60 4.91
N GLY A 35 -0.71 -23.68 6.09
CA GLY A 35 -0.22 -24.93 6.66
C GLY A 35 -1.30 -25.80 7.33
N ASN A 36 -2.45 -25.24 7.71
CA ASN A 36 -3.50 -25.94 8.45
C ASN A 36 -4.91 -25.81 7.84
N ALA A 37 -5.08 -25.04 6.78
CA ALA A 37 -6.36 -24.87 6.10
C ALA A 37 -6.17 -24.65 4.60
N ASP A 38 -7.25 -24.82 3.84
CA ASP A 38 -7.33 -24.42 2.43
C ASP A 38 -7.42 -22.90 2.30
N GLU A 39 -6.94 -22.38 1.17
CA GLU A 39 -6.91 -20.93 0.86
C GLU A 39 -8.26 -20.24 1.09
N ALA A 40 -9.37 -20.90 0.73
CA ALA A 40 -10.70 -20.34 0.93
C ALA A 40 -11.07 -20.20 2.41
N THR A 41 -10.65 -21.14 3.26
CA THR A 41 -10.84 -21.06 4.72
C THR A 41 -9.92 -20.01 5.34
N VAL A 42 -8.66 -19.92 4.91
CA VAL A 42 -7.73 -18.87 5.35
C VAL A 42 -8.30 -17.49 5.02
N GLY A 43 -8.74 -17.28 3.78
CA GLY A 43 -9.34 -16.01 3.37
C GLY A 43 -10.57 -15.62 4.21
N ARG A 44 -11.48 -16.56 4.46
CA ARG A 44 -12.64 -16.32 5.34
C ARG A 44 -12.24 -15.99 6.78
N ALA A 45 -11.24 -16.69 7.31
CA ALA A 45 -10.76 -16.46 8.68
C ALA A 45 -10.15 -15.06 8.82
N LEU A 46 -9.33 -14.63 7.84
CA LEU A 46 -8.71 -13.30 7.83
C LEU A 46 -9.73 -12.17 7.68
N LEU A 47 -10.70 -12.32 6.79
CA LEU A 47 -11.79 -11.36 6.65
C LEU A 47 -12.60 -11.25 7.95
N ARG A 48 -12.90 -12.38 8.59
CA ARG A 48 -13.61 -12.38 9.87
C ARG A 48 -12.79 -11.73 10.99
N ALA A 49 -11.48 -11.97 11.02
CA ALA A 49 -10.59 -11.31 11.97
C ALA A 49 -10.57 -9.78 11.76
N ALA A 50 -10.57 -9.33 10.51
CA ALA A 50 -10.61 -7.92 10.16
C ALA A 50 -11.92 -7.26 10.60
N GLU A 51 -13.06 -7.93 10.36
CA GLU A 51 -14.36 -7.45 10.83
C GLU A 51 -14.41 -7.28 12.35
N ILE A 52 -13.92 -8.28 13.10
CA ILE A 52 -13.89 -8.22 14.57
C ILE A 52 -12.97 -7.09 15.02
N CYS A 53 -11.79 -6.97 14.43
CA CYS A 53 -10.86 -5.88 14.75
C CYS A 53 -11.49 -4.51 14.52
N ASN A 54 -12.14 -4.31 13.37
CA ASN A 54 -12.73 -3.03 12.98
C ASN A 54 -13.94 -2.62 13.83
N GLN A 55 -14.65 -3.61 14.39
CA GLN A 55 -15.90 -3.36 15.14
C GLN A 55 -15.70 -3.27 16.64
N PHE A 56 -14.69 -3.95 17.19
CA PHE A 56 -14.59 -4.18 18.63
C PHE A 56 -13.22 -3.87 19.24
N LEU A 57 -12.17 -3.67 18.44
CA LEU A 57 -10.83 -3.35 18.95
C LEU A 57 -10.52 -1.88 18.68
N GLU A 58 -9.85 -1.22 19.62
CA GLU A 58 -9.44 0.18 19.53
C GLU A 58 -8.03 0.38 20.12
N GLY A 59 -7.41 1.51 19.77
CA GLY A 59 -6.10 1.91 20.31
C GLY A 59 -5.00 0.88 20.04
N PRO A 60 -4.12 0.59 21.02
CA PRO A 60 -2.94 -0.23 20.79
C PRO A 60 -3.26 -1.67 20.38
N GLU A 61 -4.38 -2.24 20.84
CA GLU A 61 -4.76 -3.60 20.49
C GLU A 61 -5.19 -3.71 19.02
N ALA A 62 -5.94 -2.73 18.52
CA ALA A 62 -6.29 -2.66 17.10
C ALA A 62 -5.05 -2.48 16.23
N MET A 63 -4.10 -1.63 16.65
CA MET A 63 -2.85 -1.41 15.92
C MET A 63 -2.01 -2.69 15.81
N ASP A 64 -1.87 -3.44 16.90
CA ASP A 64 -1.08 -4.67 16.91
C ASP A 64 -1.68 -5.71 15.98
N ILE A 65 -3.00 -5.95 16.07
CA ILE A 65 -3.70 -6.87 15.18
C ILE A 65 -3.65 -6.40 13.72
N ALA A 66 -3.78 -5.10 13.46
CA ALA A 66 -3.71 -4.55 12.10
C ALA A 66 -2.34 -4.73 11.45
N ARG A 67 -1.25 -4.64 12.23
CA ARG A 67 0.13 -4.89 11.72
C ARG A 67 0.34 -6.34 11.29
N ASP A 68 -0.26 -7.29 12.00
CA ASP A 68 -0.14 -8.72 11.69
C ASP A 68 -1.10 -9.16 10.57
N LEU A 69 -2.34 -8.65 10.59
CA LEU A 69 -3.39 -9.05 9.67
C LEU A 69 -3.31 -8.34 8.31
N GLY A 70 -2.90 -7.08 8.30
CA GLY A 70 -2.87 -6.25 7.09
C GLY A 70 -2.01 -6.82 5.95
N PRO A 71 -0.75 -7.24 6.17
CA PRO A 71 0.07 -7.85 5.12
C PRO A 71 -0.56 -9.11 4.52
N ARG A 72 -1.16 -9.96 5.36
CA ARG A 72 -1.82 -11.19 4.94
C ARG A 72 -3.04 -10.93 4.07
N LEU A 73 -3.84 -9.90 4.41
CA LEU A 73 -4.96 -9.47 3.57
C LEU A 73 -4.48 -8.97 2.21
N ILE A 74 -3.35 -8.27 2.15
CA ILE A 74 -2.78 -7.81 0.87
C ILE A 74 -2.32 -9.00 0.02
N GLU A 75 -1.69 -10.01 0.63
CA GLU A 75 -1.24 -11.24 -0.06
C GLU A 75 -2.39 -11.99 -0.73
N ILE A 76 -3.56 -12.06 -0.08
CA ILE A 76 -4.78 -12.66 -0.66
C ILE A 76 -5.61 -11.67 -1.49
N ASN A 77 -5.00 -10.55 -1.92
CA ASN A 77 -5.59 -9.50 -2.76
C ASN A 77 -6.84 -8.81 -2.17
N GLN A 78 -7.01 -8.83 -0.85
CA GLN A 78 -8.10 -8.16 -0.12
C GLN A 78 -7.72 -6.71 0.23
N ILE A 79 -7.54 -5.89 -0.81
CA ILE A 79 -7.01 -4.52 -0.68
C ILE A 79 -7.96 -3.58 0.07
N GLY A 80 -9.26 -3.68 -0.20
CA GLY A 80 -10.29 -2.88 0.48
C GLY A 80 -10.36 -3.17 1.98
N PRO A 81 -10.54 -4.45 2.38
CA PRO A 81 -10.52 -4.84 3.80
C PRO A 81 -9.22 -4.46 4.51
N ALA A 82 -8.06 -4.62 3.86
CA ALA A 82 -6.77 -4.23 4.45
C ALA A 82 -6.68 -2.72 4.71
N ALA A 83 -7.10 -1.88 3.76
CA ALA A 83 -7.11 -0.44 3.95
C ALA A 83 -8.08 -0.02 5.06
N GLN A 84 -9.29 -0.60 5.10
CA GLN A 84 -10.26 -0.33 6.15
C GLN A 84 -9.75 -0.73 7.54
N LEU A 85 -9.04 -1.86 7.63
CA LEU A 85 -8.42 -2.34 8.86
C LEU A 85 -7.44 -1.32 9.44
N TYR A 86 -6.54 -0.80 8.61
CA TYR A 86 -5.60 0.23 9.06
C TYR A 86 -6.30 1.54 9.43
N LEU A 87 -7.36 1.94 8.72
CA LEU A 87 -8.13 3.13 9.09
C LEU A 87 -8.83 2.97 10.44
N ALA A 88 -9.45 1.81 10.69
CA ALA A 88 -10.11 1.53 11.96
C ALA A 88 -9.11 1.48 13.13
N ALA A 89 -7.87 1.04 12.87
CA ALA A 89 -6.79 1.03 13.84
C ALA A 89 -6.07 2.40 14.00
N GLU A 90 -6.60 3.49 13.43
CA GLU A 90 -6.00 4.83 13.45
C GLU A 90 -4.59 4.90 12.82
N MET A 91 -4.36 4.09 11.79
CA MET A 91 -3.10 3.98 11.03
C MET A 91 -3.28 4.52 9.59
N PRO A 92 -3.46 5.85 9.41
CA PRO A 92 -3.83 6.44 8.12
C PRO A 92 -2.73 6.28 7.06
N ARG A 93 -1.46 6.32 7.47
CA ARG A 93 -0.33 6.14 6.55
C ARG A 93 -0.31 4.73 5.97
N GLU A 94 -0.47 3.73 6.81
CA GLU A 94 -0.48 2.33 6.42
C GLU A 94 -1.67 2.01 5.51
N ALA A 95 -2.84 2.60 5.78
CA ALA A 95 -4.01 2.48 4.90
C ALA A 95 -3.73 3.01 3.49
N VAL A 96 -3.04 4.15 3.37
CA VAL A 96 -2.62 4.69 2.08
C VAL A 96 -1.54 3.81 1.43
N ASP A 97 -0.59 3.30 2.22
CA ASP A 97 0.46 2.41 1.75
C ASP A 97 -0.10 1.10 1.15
N VAL A 98 -1.27 0.62 1.60
CA VAL A 98 -1.96 -0.52 0.98
C VAL A 98 -2.22 -0.26 -0.52
N PHE A 99 -2.72 0.93 -0.86
CA PHE A 99 -2.99 1.31 -2.24
C PHE A 99 -1.72 1.62 -3.03
N ILE A 100 -0.69 2.16 -2.38
CA ILE A 100 0.62 2.39 -3.01
C ILE A 100 1.27 1.07 -3.41
N LYS A 101 1.30 0.08 -2.50
CA LYS A 101 1.91 -1.24 -2.75
C LYS A 101 1.22 -2.02 -3.86
N THR A 102 -0.05 -1.72 -4.14
CA THR A 102 -0.86 -2.37 -5.16
C THR A 102 -0.99 -1.53 -6.44
N ASP A 103 -0.14 -0.51 -6.60
CA ASP A 103 -0.12 0.44 -7.72
C ASP A 103 -1.47 1.15 -7.99
N ASN A 104 -2.33 1.24 -6.96
CA ASN A 104 -3.63 1.90 -6.99
C ASN A 104 -3.52 3.40 -6.64
N TRP A 105 -2.72 4.14 -7.39
CA TRP A 105 -2.36 5.54 -7.11
C TRP A 105 -3.54 6.51 -7.00
N SER A 106 -4.58 6.30 -7.82
CA SER A 106 -5.79 7.14 -7.79
C SER A 106 -6.56 6.98 -6.47
N LYS A 107 -6.70 5.75 -5.99
CA LYS A 107 -7.32 5.44 -4.70
C LYS A 107 -6.45 5.92 -3.53
N ALA A 108 -5.13 5.74 -3.62
CA ALA A 108 -4.18 6.23 -2.62
C ALA A 108 -4.29 7.74 -2.43
N ARG A 109 -4.27 8.53 -3.52
CA ARG A 109 -4.42 10.00 -3.45
C ARG A 109 -5.78 10.43 -2.92
N ARG A 110 -6.85 9.77 -3.37
CA ARG A 110 -8.21 10.07 -2.90
C ARG A 110 -8.33 9.83 -1.40
N LEU A 111 -7.89 8.66 -0.93
CA LEU A 111 -7.92 8.33 0.49
C LEU A 111 -7.06 9.31 1.29
N ALA A 112 -5.83 9.56 0.86
CA ALA A 112 -4.95 10.56 1.50
C ALA A 112 -5.65 11.91 1.65
N LYS A 113 -6.25 12.44 0.57
CA LYS A 113 -6.98 13.71 0.62
C LYS A 113 -8.15 13.71 1.61
N GLU A 114 -8.84 12.58 1.76
CA GLU A 114 -10.00 12.44 2.65
C GLU A 114 -9.58 12.34 4.12
N ILE A 115 -8.49 11.64 4.44
CA ILE A 115 -8.07 11.37 5.83
C ILE A 115 -7.05 12.38 6.37
N ASP A 116 -6.04 12.71 5.57
CA ASP A 116 -4.97 13.64 5.93
C ASP A 116 -4.33 14.20 4.63
N PRO A 117 -4.66 15.45 4.26
CA PRO A 117 -4.11 16.10 3.08
C PRO A 117 -2.57 16.13 3.03
N GLN A 118 -1.87 16.02 4.16
CA GLN A 118 -0.40 15.95 4.18
C GLN A 118 0.12 14.65 3.54
N LEU A 119 -0.66 13.57 3.60
CA LEU A 119 -0.31 12.29 2.97
C LEU A 119 -0.36 12.36 1.43
N VAL A 120 -1.01 13.37 0.84
CA VAL A 120 -1.05 13.51 -0.63
C VAL A 120 0.36 13.70 -1.20
N ALA A 121 1.17 14.58 -0.58
CA ALA A 121 2.55 14.81 -0.98
C ALA A 121 3.42 13.54 -0.81
N TYR A 122 3.12 12.74 0.21
CA TYR A 122 3.76 11.44 0.40
C TYR A 122 3.41 10.46 -0.74
N VAL A 123 2.13 10.35 -1.12
CA VAL A 123 1.70 9.49 -2.24
C VAL A 123 2.38 9.90 -3.55
N GLU A 124 2.44 11.21 -3.83
CA GLU A 124 3.10 11.73 -5.03
C GLU A 124 4.59 11.40 -5.05
N THR A 125 5.27 11.53 -3.91
CA THR A 125 6.69 11.19 -3.77
C THR A 125 6.93 9.69 -4.02
N GLN A 126 6.07 8.82 -3.47
CA GLN A 126 6.16 7.38 -3.69
C GLN A 126 5.88 7.01 -5.16
N GLN A 127 4.90 7.66 -5.80
CA GLN A 127 4.59 7.43 -7.21
C GLN A 127 5.77 7.82 -8.11
N LYS A 128 6.36 9.00 -7.89
CA LYS A 128 7.54 9.46 -8.64
C LYS A 128 8.72 8.49 -8.48
N SER A 129 9.00 8.07 -7.26
CA SER A 129 10.05 7.07 -6.97
C SER A 129 9.81 5.75 -7.70
N ARG A 130 8.56 5.27 -7.69
CA ARG A 130 8.17 4.04 -8.41
C ARG A 130 8.37 4.16 -9.92
N LEU A 131 7.90 5.25 -10.53
CA LEU A 131 8.04 5.50 -11.97
C LEU A 131 9.50 5.64 -12.38
N ARG A 132 10.31 6.31 -11.54
CA ARG A 132 11.75 6.43 -11.75
C ARG A 132 12.44 5.07 -11.76
N ASN A 133 12.14 4.23 -10.78
CA ASN A 133 12.71 2.87 -10.68
C ASN A 133 12.24 1.94 -11.81
N GLN A 134 11.03 2.14 -12.33
CA GLN A 134 10.53 1.41 -13.50
C GLN A 134 11.10 1.93 -14.83
N GLY A 135 11.78 3.08 -14.83
CA GLY A 135 12.25 3.72 -16.06
C GLY A 135 11.12 4.33 -16.90
N ASN A 136 9.93 4.53 -16.34
CA ASN A 136 8.77 5.01 -17.07
C ASN A 136 8.78 6.55 -17.18
N VAL A 137 9.64 7.03 -18.08
CA VAL A 137 9.88 8.46 -18.35
C VAL A 137 8.60 9.19 -18.80
N GLU A 138 7.74 8.54 -19.56
CA GLU A 138 6.52 9.16 -20.12
C GLU A 138 5.55 9.57 -19.02
N GLN A 139 5.16 8.63 -18.15
CA GLN A 139 4.27 8.92 -17.03
C GLN A 139 4.93 9.78 -15.96
N LEU A 140 6.27 9.68 -15.81
CA LEU A 140 6.99 10.57 -14.92
C LEU A 140 6.94 12.01 -15.44
N ALA A 141 7.04 12.24 -16.74
CA ALA A 141 7.01 13.58 -17.32
C ALA A 141 5.66 14.30 -17.13
N ASP A 142 4.55 13.54 -17.09
CA ASP A 142 3.22 14.08 -16.81
C ASP A 142 3.08 14.64 -15.37
N ILE A 143 3.89 14.14 -14.43
CA ILE A 143 3.83 14.49 -13.00
C ILE A 143 5.02 15.38 -12.60
N ASP A 144 6.20 15.11 -13.17
CA ASP A 144 7.48 15.73 -12.87
C ASP A 144 8.42 15.66 -14.08
N ILE A 145 8.30 16.66 -14.96
CA ILE A 145 9.15 16.78 -16.15
C ILE A 145 10.64 16.83 -15.79
N MET A 146 11.01 17.48 -14.69
CA MET A 146 12.41 17.58 -14.28
C MET A 146 12.96 16.21 -13.89
N GLY A 147 12.22 15.46 -13.07
CA GLY A 147 12.60 14.08 -12.73
C GLY A 147 12.67 13.15 -13.94
N ALA A 148 11.81 13.34 -14.94
CA ALA A 148 11.86 12.59 -16.19
C ALA A 148 13.09 12.93 -17.05
N LEU A 149 13.47 14.21 -17.11
CA LEU A 149 14.67 14.66 -17.83
C LEU A 149 15.95 14.21 -17.14
N ASP A 150 16.02 14.27 -15.81
CA ASP A 150 17.14 13.76 -15.01
C ASP A 150 17.33 12.25 -15.25
N LEU A 151 16.24 11.48 -15.26
CA LEU A 151 16.29 10.06 -15.56
C LEU A 151 16.76 9.77 -17.00
N LEU A 152 16.33 10.55 -17.99
CA LEU A 152 16.81 10.42 -19.37
C LEU A 152 18.30 10.77 -19.50
N ALA A 153 18.76 11.78 -18.78
CA ALA A 153 20.15 12.19 -18.70
C ALA A 153 21.03 11.08 -18.08
N GLU A 154 20.59 10.51 -16.94
CA GLU A 154 21.25 9.37 -16.27
C GLU A 154 21.34 8.14 -17.18
N GLN A 155 20.33 7.89 -18.00
CA GLN A 155 20.32 6.80 -18.99
C GLN A 155 21.14 7.10 -20.25
N GLY A 156 21.75 8.28 -20.37
CA GLY A 156 22.51 8.72 -21.55
C GLY A 156 21.63 9.01 -22.78
N GLN A 157 20.30 9.07 -22.63
CA GLN A 157 19.35 9.33 -23.71
C GLN A 157 19.19 10.84 -23.96
N TRP A 158 20.30 11.53 -24.18
CA TRP A 158 20.37 13.00 -24.31
C TRP A 158 19.50 13.56 -25.43
N THR A 159 19.39 12.87 -26.57
CA THR A 159 18.54 13.30 -27.69
C THR A 159 17.07 13.39 -27.27
N ARG A 160 16.56 12.34 -26.61
CA ARG A 160 15.18 12.31 -26.11
C ARG A 160 14.96 13.31 -24.98
N CYS A 161 15.96 13.51 -24.11
CA CYS A 161 15.91 14.53 -23.06
C CYS A 161 15.71 15.93 -23.66
N ILE A 162 16.51 16.30 -24.66
CA ILE A 162 16.41 17.59 -25.35
C ILE A 162 15.07 17.73 -26.07
N ASP A 163 14.60 16.70 -26.77
CA ASP A 163 13.33 16.74 -27.49
C ASP A 163 12.14 16.89 -26.54
N LYS A 164 12.16 16.20 -25.39
CA LYS A 164 11.14 16.29 -24.35
C LYS A 164 11.16 17.67 -23.66
N ALA A 165 12.36 18.22 -23.39
CA ALA A 165 12.51 19.57 -22.84
C ALA A 165 11.98 20.65 -23.80
N LYS A 166 12.24 20.51 -25.12
CA LYS A 166 11.72 21.39 -26.18
C LYS A 166 10.19 21.41 -26.24
N GLN A 167 9.54 20.27 -26.02
CA GLN A 167 8.08 20.19 -26.04
C GLN A 167 7.41 20.88 -24.85
N HIS A 168 8.07 20.94 -23.68
CA HIS A 168 7.44 21.43 -22.45
C HIS A 168 7.82 22.85 -22.02
N SER A 169 9.06 23.34 -22.19
CA SER A 169 9.39 24.78 -22.04
C SER A 169 10.84 25.16 -22.40
N VAL A 170 11.02 26.39 -22.92
CA VAL A 170 12.33 27.02 -23.28
C VAL A 170 13.31 27.24 -22.10
N PRO A 171 12.89 27.54 -20.86
CA PRO A 171 13.82 27.76 -19.74
C PRO A 171 14.58 26.50 -19.30
N VAL A 172 13.98 25.31 -19.44
CA VAL A 172 14.61 24.03 -19.05
C VAL A 172 15.75 23.65 -20.00
N LEU A 173 15.59 23.97 -21.29
CA LEU A 173 16.66 23.87 -22.28
C LEU A 173 17.89 24.69 -21.90
N GLN A 174 17.70 25.89 -21.35
CA GLN A 174 18.78 26.81 -21.04
C GLN A 174 19.66 26.28 -19.89
N ASN A 175 19.06 25.63 -18.90
CA ASN A 175 19.79 24.96 -17.82
C ASN A 175 20.54 23.70 -18.28
N ILE A 176 19.96 22.90 -19.19
CA ILE A 176 20.63 21.72 -19.76
C ILE A 176 21.79 22.14 -20.69
N TRP A 177 21.64 23.24 -21.44
CA TRP A 177 22.71 23.77 -22.27
C TRP A 177 23.90 24.27 -21.44
N LEU A 178 23.63 24.90 -20.29
CA LEU A 178 24.66 25.38 -19.36
C LEU A 178 25.40 24.21 -18.66
N SER A 179 24.72 23.11 -18.34
CA SER A 179 25.37 21.93 -17.75
C SER A 179 26.16 21.08 -18.77
N MET A 180 25.92 21.28 -20.07
CA MET A 180 26.66 20.65 -21.17
C MET A 180 27.89 21.45 -21.64
N GLN A 181 28.10 22.68 -21.16
CA GLN A 181 29.34 23.41 -21.48
C GLN A 181 30.49 22.87 -20.61
N PRO A 182 31.56 22.34 -21.22
CA PRO A 182 32.78 22.08 -20.48
C PRO A 182 33.37 23.42 -20.02
N ASN A 183 33.86 23.44 -18.78
CA ASN A 183 34.65 24.54 -18.22
C ASN A 183 35.90 24.82 -19.07
#